data_AF-A0A5R2NTD9-F1
#
_entry.id   AF-A0A5R2NTD9-F1
#
_cell.length_a   1.000
_cell.length_b   1.000
_cell.length_c   1.000
_cell.angle_alpha   90.00
_cell.angle_beta   90.00
_cell.angle_gamma   90.00
#
_symmetry.space_group_name_H-M   'P 1'
#
loop_
_entity.id
_entity.type
_entity.pdbx_description
1 polymer ?
#
loop_
_entity_poly.entity_id
_entity_poly.type
_entity_poly.pdbx_seq_one_letter_code
_entity_poly.pdbx_strand_id
1 'polypeptide(L)'
;MLHEAQGDCALNLSEDEARLAERYRLLCVQQDSPSRCGTVAFVAAFAGGVFIVSAVFFGGGEEGDPLFIFGIGVCCLVAGGVLWFQERQAEKRRWEEKKSIILKFRSRGLGIQLNGQVHRLMG
;
A
#
# COMPACT_ATOMS: atom_id res chain seq x y z
N MET A 1 -49.24 -8.14 -3.65
CA MET A 1 -48.64 -6.85 -4.03
C MET A 1 -47.61 -6.55 -2.96
N LEU A 2 -46.30 -6.50 -3.12
CA LEU A 2 -45.37 -6.39 -4.25
C LEU A 2 -43.99 -6.85 -3.74
N HIS A 3 -43.25 -7.62 -4.57
CA HIS A 3 -41.79 -7.85 -4.61
C HIS A 3 -41.09 -8.44 -3.37
N GLU A 4 -40.68 -9.71 -3.34
CA GLU A 4 -39.56 -10.37 -4.07
C GLU A 4 -38.15 -9.79 -3.82
N ALA A 5 -37.21 -10.73 -3.60
CA ALA A 5 -35.75 -10.62 -3.71
C ALA A 5 -34.96 -10.20 -2.46
N GLN A 6 -34.92 -11.06 -1.44
CA GLN A 6 -33.69 -11.23 -0.66
C GLN A 6 -33.50 -12.67 -0.22
N GLY A 7 -33.65 -13.58 -1.20
CA GLY A 7 -32.91 -14.82 -1.11
C GLY A 7 -31.44 -14.45 -1.19
N ASP A 8 -30.76 -14.56 -0.06
CA ASP A 8 -29.34 -14.87 -0.02
C ASP A 8 -29.14 -16.06 -0.96
N CYS A 9 -28.86 -15.77 -2.24
CA CYS A 9 -28.27 -16.72 -3.15
C CYS A 9 -26.93 -17.04 -2.52
N ALA A 10 -26.91 -18.05 -1.64
CA ALA A 10 -25.73 -18.75 -1.20
C ALA A 10 -25.07 -19.28 -2.47
N LEU A 11 -24.27 -18.41 -3.10
CA LEU A 11 -23.36 -18.77 -4.16
C LEU A 11 -22.50 -19.86 -3.54
N ASN A 12 -22.69 -21.10 -4.01
CA ASN A 12 -21.82 -22.23 -3.71
C ASN A 12 -20.46 -21.92 -4.35
N LEU A 13 -19.71 -21.02 -3.70
CA LEU A 13 -18.33 -20.72 -3.98
C LEU A 13 -17.55 -21.98 -3.69
N SER A 14 -16.64 -22.34 -4.58
CA SER A 14 -15.68 -23.39 -4.23
C SER A 14 -14.84 -22.93 -3.04
N GLU A 15 -14.31 -23.86 -2.26
CA GLU A 15 -13.47 -23.54 -1.10
C GLU A 15 -12.29 -22.63 -1.48
N ASP A 16 -11.76 -22.79 -2.70
CA ASP A 16 -10.72 -21.93 -3.26
C ASP A 16 -11.19 -20.49 -3.54
N GLU A 17 -12.43 -20.30 -3.99
CA GLU A 17 -13.01 -18.98 -4.25
C GLU A 17 -13.32 -18.23 -2.96
N ALA A 18 -13.80 -18.94 -1.93
CA ALA A 18 -13.98 -18.39 -0.60
C ALA A 18 -12.65 -17.89 -0.01
N ARG A 19 -11.58 -18.70 -0.12
CA ARG A 19 -10.22 -18.30 0.31
C ARG A 19 -9.70 -17.10 -0.48
N LEU A 20 -9.96 -17.03 -1.78
CA LEU A 20 -9.59 -15.89 -2.63
C LEU A 20 -10.35 -14.61 -2.25
N ALA A 21 -11.63 -14.73 -1.94
CA ALA A 21 -12.46 -13.61 -1.51
C ALA A 21 -12.04 -13.07 -0.14
N GLU A 22 -11.70 -13.95 0.80
CA GLU A 22 -11.15 -13.58 2.10
C GLU A 22 -9.77 -12.91 1.96
N ARG A 23 -8.90 -13.45 1.10
CA ARG A 23 -7.61 -12.82 0.77
C ARG A 23 -7.79 -11.43 0.17
N TYR A 24 -8.77 -11.24 -0.72
CA TYR A 24 -9.11 -9.93 -1.27
C TYR A 24 -9.57 -8.95 -0.19
N ARG A 25 -10.46 -9.39 0.71
CA ARG A 25 -10.91 -8.60 1.85
C ARG A 25 -9.74 -8.16 2.73
N LEU A 26 -8.83 -9.07 3.07
CA LEU A 26 -7.63 -8.75 3.85
C LEU A 26 -6.75 -7.72 3.14
N LEU A 27 -6.54 -7.87 1.83
CA LEU A 27 -5.78 -6.90 1.02
C LEU A 27 -6.46 -5.52 0.97
N CYS A 28 -7.79 -5.45 1.04
CA CYS A 28 -8.54 -4.19 1.14
C CYS A 28 -8.39 -3.55 2.51
N VAL A 29 -8.62 -4.29 3.60
CA VAL A 29 -8.49 -3.77 4.98
C VAL A 29 -7.06 -3.29 5.28
N GLN A 30 -6.05 -3.99 4.76
CA GLN A 30 -4.64 -3.61 4.97
C GLN A 30 -4.25 -2.31 4.24
N GLN A 31 -5.03 -1.87 3.25
CA GLN A 31 -4.78 -0.63 2.51
C GLN A 31 -5.30 0.62 3.26
N ASP A 32 -6.34 0.47 4.08
CA ASP A 32 -6.94 1.58 4.84
C ASP A 32 -6.15 1.96 6.10
N SER A 33 -5.16 1.15 6.49
CA SER A 33 -4.26 1.48 7.58
C SER A 33 -3.20 2.49 7.07
N PRO A 34 -3.09 3.70 7.65
CA PRO A 34 -2.06 4.65 7.25
C PRO A 34 -0.70 3.99 7.44
N SER A 35 0.05 3.83 6.35
CA SER A 35 1.34 3.17 6.38
C SER A 35 2.31 4.03 7.18
N ARG A 36 2.52 3.68 8.45
CA ARG A 36 3.50 4.32 9.33
C ARG A 36 4.88 4.41 8.69
N CYS A 37 5.21 3.47 7.80
CA CYS A 37 6.47 3.42 7.08
C CYS A 37 6.61 4.55 6.04
N GLY A 38 5.52 5.00 5.41
CA GLY A 38 5.55 6.13 4.48
C GLY A 38 5.78 7.47 5.16
N THR A 39 5.21 7.67 6.34
CA THR A 39 5.50 8.84 7.18
C THR A 39 6.97 8.84 7.61
N VAL A 40 7.52 7.68 8.01
CA VAL A 40 8.93 7.55 8.39
C VAL A 40 9.86 7.84 7.21
N ALA A 41 9.54 7.33 6.02
CA ALA A 41 10.30 7.60 4.80
C ALA A 41 10.34 9.10 4.46
N PHE A 42 9.20 9.78 4.58
CA PHE A 42 9.10 11.23 4.39
C PHE A 42 9.92 12.01 5.42
N VAL A 43 9.78 11.68 6.70
CA VAL A 43 10.52 12.35 7.79
C VAL A 43 12.02 12.16 7.62
N ALA A 44 12.48 10.95 7.27
CA ALA A 44 13.89 10.66 7.03
C ALA A 44 14.45 11.44 5.82
N ALA A 45 13.69 11.51 4.72
CA ALA A 45 14.09 12.28 3.55
C ALA A 45 14.15 13.79 3.84
N PHE A 46 13.16 14.33 4.57
CA PHE A 46 13.15 15.74 4.98
C PHE A 46 14.31 16.06 5.93
N ALA A 47 14.53 15.24 6.96
CA ALA A 47 15.65 15.41 7.88
C ALA A 47 16.99 15.38 7.13
N GLY A 48 17.18 14.42 6.22
CA GLY A 48 18.37 14.34 5.40
C GLY A 48 18.59 15.58 4.52
N GLY A 49 17.53 16.09 3.90
CA GLY A 49 17.57 17.34 3.14
C GLY A 49 17.98 18.55 4.01
N VAL A 50 17.43 18.67 5.22
CA VAL A 50 17.79 19.72 6.17
C VAL A 50 19.28 19.64 6.53
N PHE A 51 19.79 18.44 6.86
CA PHE A 51 21.21 18.27 7.19
C PHE A 51 22.14 18.65 6.02
N ILE A 52 21.79 18.32 4.78
CA ILE A 52 22.56 18.72 3.61
C ILE A 52 22.55 20.24 3.43
N VAL A 53 21.39 20.87 3.51
CA VAL A 53 21.26 22.34 3.37
C VAL A 53 22.04 23.05 4.48
N SER A 54 21.93 22.57 5.72
CA SER A 54 22.71 23.10 6.83
C SER A 54 24.22 22.94 6.62
N ALA A 55 24.69 21.80 6.12
CA ALA A 55 26.10 21.59 5.82
C ALA A 55 26.62 22.52 4.71
N VAL A 56 25.81 22.79 3.68
CA VAL A 56 26.20 23.62 2.53
C VAL A 56 26.20 25.11 2.85
N PHE A 57 25.19 25.60 3.57
CA PHE A 57 25.01 27.05 3.78
C PHE A 57 25.61 27.56 5.10
N PHE A 58 25.58 26.74 6.16
CA PHE A 58 26.03 27.15 7.48
C PHE A 58 27.35 26.51 7.89
N GLY A 59 27.80 25.48 7.16
CA GLY A 59 29.10 24.85 7.34
C GLY A 59 29.32 24.36 8.77
N GLY A 60 28.86 23.17 9.12
CA GLY A 60 29.32 22.44 10.31
C GLY A 60 28.94 22.98 11.70
N GLY A 61 28.76 24.29 11.86
CA GLY A 61 28.85 24.98 13.15
C GLY A 61 30.30 25.28 13.56
N GLU A 62 30.48 25.97 14.69
CA GLU A 62 31.79 26.41 15.20
C GLU A 62 32.80 25.27 15.44
N GLU A 63 32.33 24.04 15.67
CA GLU A 63 33.17 22.86 15.96
C GLU A 63 32.85 21.63 15.08
N GLY A 64 31.89 21.73 14.15
CA GLY A 64 31.41 20.56 13.42
C GLY A 64 32.06 20.41 12.04
N ASP A 65 32.44 19.17 11.69
CA ASP A 65 32.90 18.87 10.35
C ASP A 65 31.72 18.89 9.35
N PRO A 66 31.69 19.80 8.37
CA PRO A 66 30.58 19.91 7.42
C PRO A 66 30.43 18.64 6.57
N LEU A 67 31.52 17.91 6.33
CA LEU A 67 31.51 16.62 5.64
C LEU A 67 30.79 15.53 6.45
N PHE A 68 30.88 15.56 7.77
CA PHE A 68 30.21 14.59 8.64
C PHE A 68 28.69 14.82 8.64
N ILE A 69 28.26 16.08 8.77
CA ILE A 69 26.84 16.45 8.71
C ILE A 69 26.24 16.15 7.34
N PHE A 70 26.98 16.45 6.27
CA PHE A 70 26.58 16.11 4.91
C PHE A 70 26.44 14.58 4.74
N GLY A 71 27.38 13.80 5.28
CA GLY A 71 27.32 12.34 5.27
C GLY A 71 26.07 11.78 5.95
N ILE A 72 25.72 12.31 7.13
CA ILE A 72 24.47 11.95 7.83
C ILE A 72 23.26 12.31 6.97
N GLY A 73 23.24 13.51 6.38
CA GLY A 73 22.15 13.96 5.53
C GLY A 73 21.91 13.06 4.32
N VAL A 74 22.98 12.66 3.64
CA VAL A 74 22.93 11.71 2.52
C VAL A 74 22.43 10.34 2.98
N CYS A 75 22.93 9.82 4.11
CA CYS A 75 22.47 8.54 4.66
C CYS A 75 20.96 8.56 4.98
N CYS A 76 20.46 9.62 5.60
CA CYS A 76 19.03 9.78 5.89
C CYS A 76 18.18 9.85 4.60
N LEU A 77 18.65 10.55 3.58
CA LEU A 77 17.97 10.62 2.28
C LEU A 77 17.92 9.27 1.57
N VAL A 78 19.05 8.53 1.54
CA VAL A 78 19.10 7.19 0.93
C VAL A 78 18.19 6.24 1.70
N ALA A 79 18.23 6.24 3.03
CA ALA A 79 17.37 5.41 3.86
C ALA A 79 15.87 5.72 3.63
N GLY A 80 15.50 7.01 3.64
CA GLY A 80 14.14 7.44 3.35
C GLY A 80 13.69 7.04 1.94
N GLY A 81 14.56 7.22 0.94
CA GLY A 81 14.30 6.86 -0.44
C GLY A 81 14.11 5.35 -0.66
N VAL A 82 14.93 4.52 -0.01
CA VAL A 82 14.80 3.05 -0.08
C VAL A 82 13.50 2.58 0.57
N LEU A 83 13.15 3.11 1.74
CA LEU A 83 11.90 2.79 2.42
C LEU A 83 10.69 3.17 1.55
N TRP A 84 10.71 4.39 0.98
CA TRP A 84 9.68 4.85 0.07
C TRP A 84 9.55 3.96 -1.19
N PHE A 85 10.67 3.57 -1.79
CA PHE A 85 10.68 2.70 -2.96
C PHE A 85 10.14 1.31 -2.63
N GLN A 86 10.54 0.72 -1.50
CA GLN A 86 10.02 -0.57 -1.05
C GLN A 86 8.51 -0.53 -0.83
N GLU A 87 7.99 0.54 -0.23
CA GLU A 87 6.55 0.73 -0.10
C GLU A 87 5.84 0.82 -1.44
N ARG A 88 6.36 1.63 -2.38
CA ARG A 88 5.83 1.75 -3.74
C ARG A 88 5.79 0.39 -4.45
N GLN A 89 6.83 -0.42 -4.30
CA GLN A 89 6.88 -1.77 -4.87
C GLN A 89 5.89 -2.71 -4.20
N ALA A 90 5.77 -2.66 -2.87
CA ALA A 90 4.80 -3.47 -2.12
C ALA A 90 3.35 -3.07 -2.44
N GLU A 91 3.09 -1.78 -2.63
CA GLU A 91 1.80 -1.26 -3.09
C GLU A 91 1.50 -1.75 -4.50
N LYS A 92 2.46 -1.65 -5.43
CA LYS A 92 2.29 -2.14 -6.80
C LYS A 92 1.98 -3.63 -6.85
N ARG A 93 2.70 -4.47 -6.10
CA ARG A 93 2.43 -5.91 -5.99
C ARG A 93 1.02 -6.18 -5.45
N ARG A 94 0.60 -5.46 -4.42
CA ARG A 94 -0.76 -5.59 -3.86
C ARG A 94 -1.84 -5.19 -4.86
N TRP A 95 -1.61 -4.15 -5.65
CA TRP A 95 -2.52 -3.74 -6.73
C TRP A 95 -2.62 -4.80 -7.83
N GLU A 96 -1.49 -5.36 -8.27
CA GLU A 96 -1.46 -6.44 -9.25
C GLU A 96 -2.17 -7.69 -8.74
N GLU A 97 -1.98 -8.03 -7.46
CA GLU A 97 -2.64 -9.15 -6.80
C GLU A 97 -4.16 -8.95 -6.74
N LYS A 98 -4.64 -7.78 -6.27
CA LYS A 98 -6.07 -7.43 -6.29
C LYS A 98 -6.67 -7.52 -7.69
N LYS A 99 -5.97 -6.97 -8.69
CA LYS A 99 -6.40 -6.99 -10.09
C LYS A 99 -6.52 -8.43 -10.61
N SER A 100 -5.57 -9.30 -10.28
CA SER A 100 -5.62 -10.71 -10.69
C SER A 100 -6.82 -11.45 -10.07
N ILE A 101 -7.14 -11.18 -8.80
CA ILE A 101 -8.31 -11.76 -8.14
C ILE A 101 -9.61 -11.26 -8.79
N ILE A 102 -9.74 -9.95 -9.02
CA ILE A 102 -10.91 -9.37 -9.69
C ILE A 102 -11.09 -9.95 -11.10
N LEU A 103 -10.02 -10.07 -11.87
CA LEU A 103 -10.07 -10.66 -13.21
C LEU A 103 -10.51 -12.13 -13.17
N LYS A 104 -10.06 -12.89 -12.17
CA LYS A 104 -10.44 -14.31 -11.98
C LYS A 104 -11.91 -14.47 -11.62
N PHE A 105 -12.49 -13.58 -10.81
CA PHE A 105 -13.94 -13.58 -10.57
C PHE A 105 -14.71 -13.13 -11.81
N ARG A 106 -14.24 -12.08 -12.50
CA ARG A 106 -14.91 -11.54 -13.69
C ARG A 106 -14.97 -12.54 -14.84
N SER A 107 -13.93 -13.35 -15.06
CA SER A 107 -13.93 -14.41 -16.08
C SER A 107 -14.97 -15.50 -15.84
N ARG A 108 -15.49 -15.61 -14.61
CA ARG A 108 -16.58 -16.52 -14.22
C ARG A 108 -17.95 -15.85 -14.16
N GLY A 109 -18.06 -14.60 -14.60
CA GLY A 109 -19.30 -13.82 -14.47
C GLY A 109 -19.60 -13.44 -13.01
N LEU A 110 -18.58 -13.39 -12.15
CA LEU A 110 -18.70 -13.00 -10.74
C LEU A 110 -18.03 -11.65 -10.49
N GLY A 111 -18.59 -10.86 -9.59
CA GLY A 111 -18.06 -9.60 -9.09
C GLY A 111 -17.75 -9.74 -7.61
N ILE A 112 -16.68 -9.07 -7.14
CA ILE A 112 -16.31 -9.06 -5.72
C ILE A 112 -16.39 -7.64 -5.17
N GLN A 113 -17.11 -7.46 -4.07
CA GLN A 113 -17.18 -6.18 -3.35
C GLN A 113 -15.99 -6.01 -2.43
N LEU A 114 -15.75 -4.77 -1.97
CA LEU A 114 -14.67 -4.41 -1.04
C LEU A 114 -14.70 -5.23 0.26
N ASN A 115 -15.88 -5.66 0.69
CA ASN A 115 -16.09 -6.48 1.89
C ASN A 115 -15.76 -7.98 1.68
N GLY A 116 -15.31 -8.37 0.49
CA GLY A 116 -15.11 -9.76 0.11
C GLY A 116 -16.38 -10.51 -0.31
N GLN A 117 -17.54 -9.84 -0.35
CA GLN A 117 -18.79 -10.45 -0.83
C GLN A 117 -18.75 -10.64 -2.34
N VAL A 118 -19.00 -11.86 -2.80
CA VAL A 118 -19.07 -12.21 -4.21
C VAL A 118 -20.53 -12.22 -4.68
N HIS A 119 -20.80 -11.62 -5.83
CA HIS A 119 -22.12 -11.56 -6.47
C HIS A 119 -22.00 -11.97 -7.94
N ARG A 120 -23.09 -12.39 -8.58
CA ARG A 120 -23.08 -12.55 -10.04
C ARG A 120 -23.11 -11.17 -10.70
N LEU A 121 -22.20 -10.95 -11.64
CA LEU A 121 -22.35 -9.88 -12.62
C LEU A 121 -23.47 -10.36 -13.55
N MET A 122 -24.65 -9.76 -13.44
CA MET A 122 -25.90 -10.23 -14.03
C MET A 122 -25.77 -10.94 -15.39
N GLY A 123 -26.48 -12.06 -15.50
CA GLY A 123 -27.13 -12.48 -16.74
C GLY A 123 -28.56 -11.95 -16.74
#